data_AF-A0A7Y7NBI0-F1
#
_entry.id   AF-A0A7Y7NBI0-F1
#
_cell.length_a   1.000
_cell.length_b   1.000
_cell.length_c   1.000
_cell.angle_alpha   90.00
_cell.angle_beta   90.00
_cell.angle_gamma   90.00
#
_symmetry.space_group_name_H-M   'P 1'
#
loop_
_entity.id
_entity.type
_entity.pdbx_description
1 polymer ?
#
loop_
_entity_poly.entity_id
_entity_poly.type
_entity_poly.pdbx_seq_one_letter_code
_entity_poly.pdbx_strand_id
1 'polypeptide(L)'
;MIDKRPLIIAFSAICILLAVEAIRSQIVPRYWLNLTGSEPRGIYKLVETSMPLTRGEVILMKCPPGYEKYLYGRKWLPKGWPLFKTVGALPGEYFCIGDAEFSVNGKIIGHAYPQDRSGLPMPAIRGCATVRGKHFLPIATGLKTSFDGRYFGDVPDTLIIGLAQPVITF
;
A
#
# COMPACT_ATOMS: atom_id res chain seq x y z
N MET A 1 -57.18 -21.00 -7.81
CA MET A 1 -56.29 -19.80 -7.80
C MET A 1 -54.90 -20.25 -7.41
N ILE A 2 -53.87 -19.99 -8.22
CA ILE A 2 -52.48 -20.36 -7.92
C ILE A 2 -51.95 -19.37 -6.86
N ASP A 3 -51.38 -19.89 -5.77
CA ASP A 3 -50.72 -19.06 -4.75
C ASP A 3 -49.42 -18.48 -5.32
N LYS A 4 -49.38 -17.17 -5.52
CA LYS A 4 -48.22 -16.44 -6.07
C LYS A 4 -47.21 -16.03 -5.00
N ARG A 5 -47.53 -16.19 -3.71
CA ARG A 5 -46.63 -15.83 -2.59
C ARG A 5 -45.22 -16.42 -2.72
N PRO A 6 -45.02 -17.72 -3.03
CA PRO A 6 -43.66 -18.26 -3.17
C PRO A 6 -42.88 -17.63 -4.32
N LEU A 7 -43.56 -17.28 -5.41
CA LEU A 7 -42.95 -16.61 -6.57
C LEU A 7 -42.52 -15.17 -6.22
N ILE A 8 -43.35 -14.45 -5.48
CA ILE A 8 -43.04 -13.09 -5.00
C ILE A 8 -41.85 -13.13 -4.04
N ILE A 9 -41.84 -14.06 -3.09
CA ILE A 9 -40.74 -14.22 -2.13
C ILE A 9 -39.42 -14.55 -2.85
N ALA A 10 -39.44 -15.49 -3.80
CA ALA A 10 -38.26 -15.85 -4.56
C ALA A 10 -37.71 -14.67 -5.38
N PHE A 11 -38.60 -13.91 -6.04
CA PHE A 11 -38.22 -12.72 -6.80
C PHE A 11 -37.61 -11.64 -5.90
N SER A 12 -38.23 -11.35 -4.75
CA SER A 12 -37.69 -10.38 -3.78
C SER A 12 -36.32 -10.80 -3.25
N ALA A 13 -36.11 -12.09 -2.94
CA ALA A 13 -34.82 -12.59 -2.48
C ALA A 13 -33.72 -12.42 -3.56
N ILE A 14 -34.04 -12.70 -4.83
CA ILE A 14 -33.12 -12.48 -5.95
C ILE A 14 -32.77 -11.00 -6.09
N CYS A 15 -33.75 -10.10 -6.05
CA CYS A 15 -33.51 -8.66 -6.12
C CYS A 15 -32.60 -8.18 -4.98
N ILE A 16 -32.80 -8.67 -3.76
CA ILE A 16 -31.95 -8.33 -2.61
C ILE A 16 -30.52 -8.82 -2.83
N LEU A 17 -30.33 -10.07 -3.28
CA LEU A 17 -28.99 -10.62 -3.54
C LEU A 17 -28.26 -9.83 -4.63
N LEU A 18 -28.96 -9.46 -5.71
CA LEU A 18 -28.40 -8.62 -6.78
C LEU A 18 -28.03 -7.22 -6.27
N ALA A 19 -28.87 -6.60 -5.43
CA ALA A 19 -28.58 -5.31 -4.84
C ALA A 19 -27.37 -5.37 -3.91
N VAL A 20 -27.24 -6.42 -3.08
CA VAL A 20 -26.08 -6.64 -2.21
C VAL A 20 -24.81 -6.79 -3.02
N GLU A 21 -24.82 -7.58 -4.11
CA GLU A 21 -23.64 -7.77 -4.96
C GLU A 21 -23.27 -6.47 -5.72
N ALA A 22 -24.26 -5.72 -6.19
CA ALA A 22 -24.04 -4.40 -6.80
C ALA A 22 -23.41 -3.40 -5.82
N ILE A 23 -23.87 -3.35 -4.57
CA ILE A 23 -23.28 -2.50 -3.53
C ILE A 23 -21.86 -2.99 -3.18
N ARG A 24 -21.67 -4.30 -2.99
CA ARG A 24 -20.38 -4.91 -2.67
C ARG A 24 -19.33 -4.58 -3.73
N SER A 25 -19.67 -4.75 -5.00
CA SER A 25 -18.80 -4.46 -6.14
C SER A 25 -18.45 -2.98 -6.30
N GLN A 26 -19.27 -2.06 -5.78
CA GLN A 26 -18.96 -0.62 -5.78
C GLN A 26 -18.13 -0.18 -4.57
N ILE A 27 -18.34 -0.79 -3.40
CA ILE A 27 -17.67 -0.42 -2.14
C ILE A 27 -16.31 -1.11 -2.01
N VAL A 28 -16.25 -2.43 -2.17
CA VAL A 28 -15.07 -3.23 -1.84
C VAL A 28 -13.82 -2.90 -2.68
N PRO A 29 -13.88 -2.53 -3.97
CA PRO A 29 -12.67 -2.08 -4.66
C PRO A 29 -12.22 -0.68 -4.22
N ARG A 30 -13.11 0.12 -3.62
CA ARG A 30 -12.86 1.51 -3.27
C ARG A 30 -12.44 1.71 -1.83
N TYR A 31 -12.81 0.86 -0.88
CA TYR A 31 -12.46 1.08 0.52
C TYR A 31 -11.54 0.00 1.06
N TRP A 32 -10.43 0.42 1.67
CA TRP A 32 -9.40 -0.47 2.19
C TRP A 32 -9.11 -0.15 3.65
N LEU A 33 -8.96 -1.20 4.45
CA LEU A 33 -8.62 -1.10 5.87
C LEU A 33 -7.11 -1.27 6.04
N ASN A 34 -6.41 -0.24 6.51
CA ASN A 34 -5.03 -0.35 6.95
C ASN A 34 -4.98 -0.73 8.43
N LEU A 35 -4.46 -1.94 8.72
CA LEU A 35 -4.22 -2.41 10.09
C LEU A 35 -2.75 -2.33 10.50
N THR A 36 -1.85 -2.02 9.56
CA THR A 36 -0.42 -1.90 9.85
C THR A 36 -0.07 -0.47 10.27
N GLY A 37 0.95 -0.32 11.13
CA GLY A 37 1.41 1.01 11.55
C GLY A 37 2.30 1.74 10.53
N SER A 38 2.47 1.21 9.32
CA SER A 38 3.34 1.84 8.30
C SER A 38 2.86 3.24 7.94
N GLU A 39 1.54 3.37 7.77
CA GLU A 39 0.79 4.61 7.67
C GLU A 39 -0.27 4.64 8.78
N PRO A 40 -0.97 5.77 9.02
CA PRO A 40 -2.06 5.80 9.99
C PRO A 40 -3.04 4.62 9.78
N ARG A 41 -3.43 3.95 10.85
CA ARG A 41 -4.43 2.88 10.75
C ARG A 41 -5.77 3.53 10.48
N GLY A 42 -6.61 2.87 9.68
CA GLY A 42 -7.84 3.51 9.25
C GLY A 42 -8.50 2.88 8.04
N ILE A 43 -9.63 3.45 7.67
CA ILE A 43 -10.32 3.17 6.42
C ILE A 43 -9.90 4.23 5.41
N TYR A 44 -9.46 3.77 4.25
CA TYR A 44 -9.01 4.59 3.14
C TYR A 44 -9.90 4.37 1.94
N LYS A 45 -10.20 5.43 1.22
CA LYS A 45 -10.85 5.38 -0.08
C LYS A 45 -9.78 5.41 -1.17
N LEU A 46 -9.78 4.43 -2.07
CA LEU A 46 -9.04 4.46 -3.30
C LEU A 46 -9.71 5.37 -4.32
N VAL A 47 -8.93 6.28 -4.85
CA VAL A 47 -9.25 7.09 -6.01
C VAL A 47 -8.25 6.82 -7.12
N GLU A 48 -8.64 7.12 -8.36
CA GLU A 48 -7.75 6.97 -9.50
C GLU A 48 -6.48 7.79 -9.30
N THR A 49 -5.35 7.20 -9.67
CA THR A 49 -4.05 7.88 -9.60
C THR A 49 -3.96 8.84 -10.78
N SER A 50 -4.01 10.14 -10.54
CA SER A 50 -3.66 11.13 -11.56
C SER A 50 -2.15 11.24 -11.63
N MET A 51 -1.56 10.98 -12.80
CA MET A 51 -0.15 11.28 -13.05
C MET A 51 0.00 12.77 -13.40
N PRO A 52 1.09 13.45 -12.98
CA PRO A 52 2.21 12.90 -12.21
C PRO A 52 1.88 12.66 -10.73
N LEU A 53 2.55 11.68 -10.11
CA LEU A 53 2.48 11.43 -8.67
C LEU A 53 2.93 12.66 -7.88
N THR A 54 2.30 12.90 -6.74
CA THR A 54 2.67 13.97 -5.82
C THR A 54 3.35 13.40 -4.58
N ARG A 55 4.47 14.02 -4.19
CA ARG A 55 5.17 13.71 -2.95
C ARG A 55 4.23 13.86 -1.76
N GLY A 56 4.25 12.91 -0.83
CA GLY A 56 3.42 12.91 0.36
C GLY A 56 2.07 12.21 0.19
N GLU A 57 1.66 11.88 -1.04
CA GLU A 57 0.45 11.09 -1.24
C GLU A 57 0.60 9.69 -0.66
N VAL A 58 -0.44 9.21 0.03
CA VAL A 58 -0.53 7.82 0.45
C VAL A 58 -1.10 7.02 -0.72
N ILE A 59 -0.42 5.93 -1.07
CA ILE A 59 -0.83 5.01 -2.12
C ILE A 59 -1.08 3.63 -1.53
N LEU A 60 -1.92 2.87 -2.22
CA LEU A 60 -1.99 1.43 -2.08
C LEU A 60 -1.18 0.81 -3.23
N MET A 61 -0.18 -0.01 -2.92
CA MET A 61 0.68 -0.63 -3.94
C MET A 61 0.83 -2.13 -3.73
N LYS A 62 1.13 -2.84 -4.81
CA LYS A 62 1.55 -4.24 -4.78
C LYS A 62 2.93 -4.37 -4.11
N CYS A 63 3.21 -5.54 -3.56
CA CYS A 63 4.56 -5.89 -3.13
C CYS A 63 5.54 -5.81 -4.32
N PRO A 64 6.70 -5.14 -4.17
CA PRO A 64 7.76 -5.21 -5.17
C PRO A 64 8.24 -6.66 -5.37
N PRO A 65 8.45 -7.10 -6.64
CA PRO A 65 8.94 -8.46 -6.92
C PRO A 65 10.27 -8.77 -6.23
N GLY A 66 10.39 -9.97 -5.66
CA GLY A 66 11.59 -10.42 -4.95
C GLY A 66 11.60 -10.12 -3.45
N TYR A 67 10.62 -9.36 -2.95
CA TYR A 67 10.49 -8.98 -1.53
C TYR A 67 9.30 -9.63 -0.81
N GLU A 68 8.54 -10.49 -1.48
CA GLU A 68 7.38 -11.22 -0.96
C GLU A 68 7.74 -12.08 0.28
N LYS A 69 8.95 -12.62 0.31
CA LYS A 69 9.45 -13.45 1.42
C LYS A 69 9.52 -12.68 2.75
N TYR A 70 9.68 -11.36 2.71
CA TYR A 70 9.69 -10.53 3.91
C TYR A 70 8.25 -10.30 4.38
N LEU A 71 7.40 -9.78 3.50
CA LEU A 71 6.03 -9.40 3.84
C LEU A 71 5.14 -10.60 4.18
N TYR A 72 5.09 -11.57 3.28
CA TYR A 72 4.21 -12.73 3.40
C TYR A 72 4.90 -13.89 4.11
N GLY A 73 6.18 -14.12 3.82
CA GLY A 73 6.95 -15.20 4.45
C GLY A 73 7.14 -15.01 5.95
N ARG A 74 7.23 -13.76 6.43
CA ARG A 74 7.27 -13.42 7.87
C ARG A 74 5.90 -13.07 8.44
N LYS A 75 4.83 -13.25 7.66
CA LYS A 75 3.43 -13.03 8.08
C LYS A 75 3.15 -11.61 8.60
N TRP A 76 3.87 -10.60 8.11
CA TRP A 76 3.55 -9.19 8.39
C TRP A 76 2.26 -8.77 7.68
N LEU A 77 2.01 -9.37 6.52
CA LEU A 77 0.76 -9.27 5.77
C LEU A 77 0.32 -10.65 5.25
N PRO A 78 -0.99 -10.86 5.01
CA PRO A 78 -1.45 -12.05 4.32
C PRO A 78 -0.92 -12.10 2.87
N LYS A 79 -0.77 -13.32 2.33
CA LYS A 79 -0.20 -13.52 0.99
C LYS A 79 -1.00 -12.75 -0.07
N GLY A 80 -0.30 -11.96 -0.88
CA GLY A 80 -0.88 -11.18 -1.98
C GLY A 80 -1.56 -9.87 -1.55
N TRP A 81 -1.58 -9.54 -0.25
CA TRP A 81 -2.17 -8.29 0.21
C TRP A 81 -1.28 -7.09 -0.15
N PRO A 82 -1.88 -5.96 -0.55
CA PRO A 82 -1.15 -4.75 -0.88
C PRO A 82 -0.66 -3.99 0.36
N LEU A 83 0.16 -2.98 0.11
CA LEU A 83 0.86 -2.16 1.09
C LEU A 83 0.37 -0.73 1.00
N PHE A 84 0.14 -0.10 2.16
CA PHE A 84 0.05 1.35 2.24
C PHE A 84 1.44 1.94 2.38
N LYS A 85 1.76 2.93 1.54
CA LYS A 85 3.01 3.70 1.58
C LYS A 85 2.77 5.14 1.17
N THR A 86 3.60 6.04 1.67
CA THR A 86 3.69 7.41 1.18
C THR A 86 4.69 7.54 0.04
N VAL A 87 4.38 8.37 -0.96
CA VAL A 87 5.30 8.77 -2.02
C VAL A 87 6.40 9.65 -1.43
N GLY A 88 7.60 9.09 -1.28
CA GLY A 88 8.73 9.72 -0.60
C GLY A 88 9.77 10.36 -1.51
N ALA A 89 9.83 10.00 -2.79
CA ALA A 89 10.61 10.69 -3.80
C ALA A 89 10.08 10.36 -5.20
N LEU A 90 10.27 11.27 -6.14
CA LEU A 90 9.76 11.27 -7.51
C LEU A 90 10.93 11.24 -8.52
N PRO A 91 10.66 10.96 -9.81
CA PRO A 91 11.70 10.90 -10.85
C PRO A 91 12.62 12.12 -10.85
N GLY A 92 13.93 11.87 -10.92
CA GLY A 92 14.95 12.93 -10.90
C GLY A 92 15.41 13.33 -9.49
N GLU A 93 14.67 12.97 -8.44
CA GLU A 93 15.10 13.19 -7.07
C GLU A 93 16.11 12.13 -6.62
N TYR A 94 17.04 12.53 -5.76
CA TYR A 94 18.15 11.70 -5.31
C TYR A 94 17.86 11.10 -3.94
N PHE A 95 18.21 9.84 -3.71
CA PHE A 95 18.10 9.21 -2.41
C PHE A 95 19.35 8.39 -2.08
N CYS A 96 19.67 8.30 -0.79
CA CYS A 96 20.78 7.49 -0.27
C CYS A 96 20.29 6.53 0.80
N ILE A 97 20.85 5.32 0.78
CA ILE A 97 20.65 4.28 1.79
C ILE A 97 22.03 3.89 2.32
N GLY A 98 22.33 4.31 3.54
CA GLY A 98 23.50 3.92 4.33
C GLY A 98 23.12 2.99 5.48
N ASP A 99 24.12 2.60 6.28
CA ASP A 99 23.90 1.74 7.45
C ASP A 99 23.08 2.41 8.54
N ALA A 100 23.26 3.72 8.68
CA ALA A 100 22.59 4.53 9.68
C ALA A 100 21.92 5.75 9.07
N GLU A 101 21.67 5.81 7.76
CA GLU A 101 21.03 6.97 7.14
C GLU A 101 20.17 6.57 5.94
N PHE A 102 18.94 7.06 5.91
CA PHE A 102 18.10 7.07 4.72
C PHE A 102 17.69 8.50 4.44
N SER A 103 18.07 9.00 3.28
CA SER A 103 17.88 10.41 2.93
C SER A 103 17.32 10.58 1.52
N VAL A 104 16.62 11.70 1.32
CA VAL A 104 16.14 12.15 0.01
C VAL A 104 16.58 13.59 -0.17
N ASN A 105 17.25 13.90 -1.28
CA ASN A 105 17.85 15.19 -1.58
C ASN A 105 18.68 15.75 -0.40
N GLY A 106 19.47 14.88 0.24
CA GLY A 106 20.32 15.22 1.39
C GLY A 106 19.59 15.35 2.74
N LYS A 107 18.24 15.34 2.76
CA LYS A 107 17.48 15.36 4.01
C LYS A 107 17.31 13.95 4.56
N ILE A 108 17.83 13.70 5.76
CA ILE A 108 17.61 12.44 6.48
C ILE A 108 16.13 12.31 6.83
N ILE A 109 15.53 11.20 6.42
CA ILE A 109 14.12 10.85 6.67
C ILE A 109 13.96 9.53 7.43
N GLY A 110 15.06 8.82 7.71
CA GLY A 110 15.02 7.63 8.57
C GLY A 110 16.33 6.84 8.55
N HIS A 111 16.22 5.57 8.96
CA HIS A 111 17.32 4.61 9.01
C HIS A 111 16.83 3.24 8.53
N ALA A 112 17.69 2.45 7.89
CA ALA A 112 17.42 1.06 7.56
C ALA A 112 17.93 0.16 8.69
N TYR A 113 17.05 -0.61 9.31
CA TYR A 113 17.43 -1.50 10.41
C TYR A 113 17.93 -2.84 9.84
N PRO A 114 19.07 -3.37 10.30
CA PRO A 114 19.62 -4.62 9.75
C PRO A 114 18.78 -5.85 10.10
N GLN A 115 17.90 -5.75 11.08
CA GLN A 115 17.04 -6.83 11.56
C GLN A 115 15.62 -6.32 11.78
N ASP A 116 14.64 -7.21 11.64
CA ASP A 116 13.27 -6.94 12.05
C ASP A 116 13.07 -7.13 13.56
N ARG A 117 11.83 -6.93 14.03
CA ARG A 117 11.47 -7.08 15.45
C ARG A 117 11.65 -8.49 16.01
N SER A 118 11.77 -9.51 15.15
CA SER A 118 12.01 -10.90 15.52
C SER A 118 13.50 -11.26 15.42
N GLY A 119 14.38 -10.28 15.14
CA GLY A 119 15.82 -10.50 14.96
C GLY A 119 16.21 -11.07 13.60
N LEU A 120 15.28 -11.21 12.64
CA LEU A 120 15.59 -11.76 11.32
C LEU A 120 16.21 -10.69 10.41
N PRO A 121 17.25 -11.04 9.62
CA PRO A 121 18.00 -10.08 8.81
C PRO A 121 17.13 -9.41 7.75
N MET A 122 17.29 -8.11 7.54
CA MET A 122 16.61 -7.33 6.51
C MET A 122 17.46 -7.21 5.24
N PRO A 123 16.88 -6.84 4.07
CA PRO A 123 17.68 -6.51 2.90
C PRO A 123 18.72 -5.43 3.20
N ALA A 124 19.95 -5.65 2.77
CA ALA A 124 21.08 -4.74 2.97
C ALA A 124 21.47 -4.06 1.66
N ILE A 125 20.53 -3.39 1.01
CA ILE A 125 20.87 -2.53 -0.14
C ILE A 125 21.54 -1.25 0.37
N ARG A 126 22.57 -0.79 -0.34
CA ARG A 126 23.37 0.39 0.02
C ARG A 126 23.74 1.22 -1.19
N GLY A 127 24.04 2.48 -0.91
CA GLY A 127 24.46 3.45 -1.91
C GLY A 127 23.37 4.47 -2.19
N CYS A 128 23.63 5.29 -3.20
CA CYS A 128 22.75 6.37 -3.59
C CYS A 128 22.34 6.23 -5.05
N ALA A 129 21.12 6.66 -5.36
CA ALA A 129 20.56 6.61 -6.69
C ALA A 129 19.60 7.77 -6.92
N THR A 130 19.38 8.08 -8.19
CA THR A 130 18.31 8.96 -8.62
C THR A 130 17.09 8.12 -8.96
N VAL A 131 15.91 8.53 -8.50
CA VAL A 131 14.66 7.86 -8.85
C VAL A 131 14.47 7.90 -10.37
N ARG A 132 14.24 6.72 -10.96
CA ARG A 132 14.14 6.56 -12.41
C ARG A 132 12.85 7.18 -12.95
N GLY A 133 12.81 7.43 -14.26
CA GLY A 133 11.55 7.76 -14.94
C GLY A 133 10.50 6.67 -14.72
N LYS A 134 9.24 7.06 -14.49
CA LYS A 134 8.13 6.14 -14.15
C LYS A 134 8.35 5.31 -12.89
N HIS A 135 9.18 5.80 -11.97
CA HIS A 135 9.40 5.18 -10.66
C HIS A 135 9.14 6.20 -9.55
N PHE A 136 8.98 5.70 -8.34
CA PHE A 136 8.91 6.50 -7.13
C PHE A 136 9.57 5.75 -5.97
N LEU A 137 9.97 6.47 -4.94
CA LEU A 137 10.50 5.88 -3.71
C LEU A 137 9.37 5.81 -2.67
N PRO A 138 8.80 4.64 -2.38
CA PRO A 138 7.81 4.50 -1.32
C PRO A 138 8.49 4.59 0.05
N ILE A 139 7.91 5.34 0.97
CA ILE A 139 8.38 5.48 2.35
C ILE A 139 7.22 5.25 3.31
N ALA A 140 7.52 4.95 4.56
CA ALA A 140 6.55 4.95 5.64
C ALA A 140 6.66 6.22 6.48
N THR A 141 5.53 6.82 6.82
CA THR A 141 5.50 8.01 7.70
C THR A 141 5.06 7.67 9.14
N GLY A 142 4.29 6.59 9.33
CA GLY A 142 3.74 6.21 10.64
C GLY A 142 4.68 5.38 11.53
N LEU A 143 5.54 4.54 10.93
CA LEU A 143 6.41 3.64 11.69
C LEU A 143 7.86 3.66 11.19
N LYS A 144 8.77 4.08 12.07
CA LYS A 144 10.22 4.13 11.79
C LYS A 144 10.80 2.79 11.36
N THR A 145 10.30 1.67 11.85
CA THR A 145 10.78 0.32 11.49
C THR A 145 9.99 -0.32 10.34
N SER A 146 9.19 0.45 9.61
CA SER A 146 8.38 -0.10 8.51
C SER A 146 9.27 -0.57 7.35
N PHE A 147 8.80 -1.60 6.64
CA PHE A 147 9.42 -2.10 5.42
C PHE A 147 9.00 -1.27 4.21
N ASP A 148 9.90 -0.43 3.69
CA ASP A 148 9.67 0.49 2.58
C ASP A 148 10.93 0.64 1.69
N GLY A 149 11.03 1.71 0.90
CA GLY A 149 12.12 1.97 -0.05
C GLY A 149 13.53 1.94 0.55
N ARG A 150 13.68 2.02 1.87
CA ARG A 150 14.96 1.77 2.56
C ARG A 150 15.53 0.38 2.33
N TYR A 151 14.69 -0.58 2.01
CA TYR A 151 15.08 -1.99 1.88
C TYR A 151 15.04 -2.49 0.44
N PHE A 152 14.37 -1.77 -0.46
CA PHE A 152 14.19 -2.20 -1.84
C PHE A 152 14.36 -1.10 -2.89
N GLY A 153 14.63 0.15 -2.48
CA GLY A 153 14.87 1.28 -3.38
C GLY A 153 13.59 1.84 -4.01
N ASP A 154 13.77 2.56 -5.11
CA ASP A 154 12.68 3.04 -5.95
C ASP A 154 12.04 1.88 -6.73
N VAL A 155 10.75 2.03 -7.01
CA VAL A 155 9.93 0.99 -7.66
C VAL A 155 9.09 1.59 -8.77
N PRO A 156 8.68 0.82 -9.79
CA PRO A 156 7.89 1.36 -10.89
C PRO A 156 6.50 1.79 -10.40
N ASP A 157 5.99 2.87 -10.98
CA ASP A 157 4.64 3.40 -10.71
C ASP A 157 3.53 2.39 -11.06
N THR A 158 3.81 1.42 -11.91
CA THR A 158 2.92 0.30 -12.25
C THR A 158 2.58 -0.63 -11.08
N LEU A 159 3.31 -0.54 -9.96
CA LEU A 159 2.93 -1.24 -8.73
C LEU A 159 1.79 -0.55 -7.98
N ILE A 160 1.45 0.70 -8.31
CA ILE A 160 0.38 1.44 -7.66
C ILE A 160 -0.98 0.87 -8.09
N ILE A 161 -1.82 0.58 -7.10
CA ILE A 161 -3.22 0.17 -7.28
C ILE A 161 -4.11 1.42 -7.30
N GLY A 162 -3.84 2.40 -6.44
CA GLY A 162 -4.57 3.67 -6.38
C GLY A 162 -4.04 4.61 -5.31
N LEU A 163 -4.48 5.86 -5.35
CA LEU A 163 -4.26 6.83 -4.29
C LEU A 163 -5.21 6.53 -3.13
N ALA A 164 -4.68 6.45 -1.92
CA ALA A 164 -5.41 6.12 -0.72
C ALA A 164 -5.70 7.38 0.11
N GLN A 165 -6.93 7.86 0.04
CA GLN A 165 -7.40 9.01 0.81
C GLN A 165 -7.99 8.54 2.15
N PRO A 166 -7.53 9.06 3.30
CA PRO A 166 -8.08 8.67 4.59
C PRO A 166 -9.54 9.11 4.70
N VAL A 167 -10.42 8.20 5.12
CA VAL A 167 -11.82 8.48 5.47
C VAL A 167 -11.92 8.68 6.99
N ILE A 168 -11.31 7.75 7.73
CA ILE A 168 -11.17 7.80 9.18
C ILE A 168 -9.87 7.09 9.57
N THR A 169 -9.13 7.66 10.52
CA THR A 169 -7.90 7.06 11.08
C THR A 169 -8.00 6.96 12.59
N PHE A 170 -7.29 5.99 13.19
CA PHE A 170 -7.34 5.67 14.62
C PHE A 170 -6.01 5.11 15.15
#